data_AF-A0A6D2I3S7-F1
#
_entry.id   AF-A0A6D2I3S7-F1
#
_cell.length_a   1.000
_cell.length_b   1.000
_cell.length_c   1.000
_cell.angle_alpha   90.00
_cell.angle_beta   90.00
_cell.angle_gamma   90.00
#
_symmetry.space_group_name_H-M   'P 1'
#
loop_
_entity.id
_entity.type
_entity.pdbx_description
1 polymer ?
#
loop_
_entity_poly.entity_id
_entity_poly.type
_entity_poly.pdbx_seq_one_letter_code
_entity_poly.pdbx_strand_id
1 'polypeptide(L)'
;MANHLPDPLTTSTKPSLNKEERFDEETLSLQGERILYTAMAFPMVFKSALELGVIDTIAAVDEASYSILKYRMVETGENGATRKFERVYAAEPVCMSFLNRGDGSGSLASLFMLSTSEVFFKTWAHLKDLILEGKDAFTSAHGMKLFEYVGFNEQLAELLNRGMSEGSTLTMKKVLEVYRGFEDVNTLVDVGGGIGTIVGLVTSKYPHIKGINFDLASAIAHAPLYPGVKHVSGDMFIEIPKGDAIFMKWILHDWSDEDCVKILKIVGKVFPRRKSDNSRDEYASEDKDQRFCF
;
A
#
# COMPACT_ATOMS: atom_id res chain seq x y z
N MET A 1 -53.13 -11.68 -55.83
CA MET A 1 -51.94 -12.52 -56.02
C MET A 1 -50.73 -11.60 -55.93
N ALA A 2 -49.76 -11.69 -55.02
CA ALA A 2 -49.51 -12.54 -53.87
C ALA A 2 -48.62 -11.70 -52.91
N ASN A 3 -48.78 -11.91 -51.60
CA ASN A 3 -47.90 -11.35 -50.57
C ASN A 3 -46.51 -11.99 -50.67
N HIS A 4 -45.45 -11.19 -50.75
CA HIS A 4 -44.09 -11.66 -50.44
C HIS A 4 -43.75 -11.26 -49.00
N LEU A 5 -43.89 -12.21 -48.07
CA LEU A 5 -43.17 -12.18 -46.80
C LEU A 5 -41.67 -12.44 -47.07
N PRO A 6 -40.74 -11.81 -46.33
CA PRO A 6 -39.35 -12.24 -46.29
C PRO A 6 -39.24 -13.56 -45.50
N ASP A 7 -38.40 -14.48 -45.99
CA ASP A 7 -38.10 -15.77 -45.37
C ASP A 7 -37.56 -15.62 -43.93
N PRO A 8 -37.79 -16.60 -43.03
CA PRO A 8 -37.25 -16.54 -41.69
C PRO A 8 -35.73 -16.70 -41.72
N LEU A 9 -35.03 -15.83 -40.98
CA LEU A 9 -33.62 -16.00 -40.64
C LEU A 9 -33.41 -17.40 -40.05
N THR A 10 -32.72 -18.26 -40.80
CA THR A 10 -32.21 -19.54 -40.29
C THR A 10 -31.25 -19.23 -39.14
N THR A 11 -31.66 -19.59 -37.92
CA THR A 11 -30.76 -19.65 -36.77
C THR A 11 -29.67 -20.68 -37.07
N SER A 12 -28.45 -20.19 -37.30
CA SER A 12 -27.25 -21.02 -37.33
C SER A 12 -27.11 -21.67 -35.95
N THR A 13 -27.50 -22.94 -35.83
CA THR A 13 -27.16 -23.78 -34.69
C THR A 13 -25.63 -23.81 -34.57
N LYS A 14 -25.08 -23.22 -33.49
CA LYS A 14 -23.68 -23.42 -33.13
C LYS A 14 -23.40 -24.94 -33.12
N PRO A 15 -22.29 -25.42 -33.68
CA PRO A 15 -21.96 -26.84 -33.66
C PRO A 15 -21.89 -27.32 -32.21
N SER A 16 -22.44 -28.52 -31.95
CA SER A 16 -22.45 -29.11 -30.61
C SER A 16 -21.01 -29.38 -30.17
N LEU A 17 -20.52 -28.60 -29.20
CA LEU A 17 -19.19 -28.77 -28.61
C LEU A 17 -19.02 -30.17 -28.04
N ASN A 18 -17.84 -30.76 -28.27
CA ASN A 18 -17.48 -32.05 -27.72
C ASN A 18 -17.32 -31.95 -26.18
N LYS A 19 -17.24 -33.08 -25.47
CA LYS A 19 -17.24 -33.08 -23.98
C LYS A 19 -16.03 -32.36 -23.37
N GLU A 20 -14.87 -32.39 -24.03
CA GLU A 20 -13.65 -31.73 -23.55
C GLU A 20 -13.73 -30.21 -23.77
N GLU A 21 -14.16 -29.77 -24.95
CA GLU A 21 -14.39 -28.34 -25.25
C GLU A 21 -15.45 -27.72 -24.34
N ARG A 22 -16.49 -28.49 -23.98
CA ARG A 22 -17.54 -28.04 -23.06
C ARG A 22 -17.04 -27.93 -21.61
N PHE A 23 -16.15 -28.83 -21.20
CA PHE A 23 -15.49 -28.79 -19.89
C PHE A 23 -14.52 -27.60 -19.79
N ASP A 24 -13.80 -27.31 -20.87
CA ASP A 24 -12.92 -26.13 -20.96
C ASP A 24 -13.73 -24.82 -20.99
N GLU A 25 -14.85 -24.75 -21.72
CA GLU A 25 -15.72 -23.57 -21.76
C GLU A 25 -16.41 -23.33 -20.40
N GLU A 26 -16.85 -24.38 -19.70
CA GLU A 26 -17.42 -24.29 -18.35
C GLU A 26 -16.36 -23.84 -17.33
N THR A 27 -15.13 -24.36 -17.44
CA THR A 27 -14.00 -23.96 -16.58
C THR A 27 -13.61 -22.49 -16.83
N LEU A 28 -13.55 -22.06 -18.08
CA LEU A 28 -13.28 -20.67 -18.47
C LEU A 28 -14.39 -19.72 -18.01
N SER A 29 -15.66 -20.13 -18.11
CA SER A 29 -16.80 -19.37 -17.62
C SER A 29 -16.74 -19.20 -16.09
N LEU A 30 -16.46 -20.29 -15.36
CA LEU A 30 -16.28 -20.25 -13.91
C LEU A 30 -15.09 -19.40 -13.50
N GLN A 31 -14.00 -19.40 -14.27
CA GLN A 31 -12.87 -18.49 -14.06
C GLN A 31 -13.27 -17.04 -14.31
N GLY A 32 -14.03 -16.74 -15.36
CA GLY A 32 -14.57 -15.41 -15.65
C GLY A 32 -15.46 -14.87 -14.53
N GLU A 33 -16.39 -15.70 -14.03
CA GLU A 33 -17.24 -15.36 -12.89
C GLU A 33 -16.40 -15.16 -11.62
N ARG A 34 -15.45 -16.05 -11.33
CA ARG A 34 -14.55 -15.91 -10.18
C ARG A 34 -13.73 -14.63 -10.26
N ILE A 35 -13.27 -14.21 -11.44
CA ILE A 35 -12.57 -12.93 -11.60
C ILE A 35 -13.50 -11.77 -11.23
N LEU A 36 -14.75 -11.77 -11.70
CA LEU A 36 -15.70 -10.71 -11.38
C LEU A 36 -15.99 -10.61 -9.87
N TYR A 37 -16.27 -11.76 -9.23
CA TYR A 37 -16.53 -11.83 -7.80
C TYR A 37 -15.29 -11.48 -6.96
N THR A 38 -14.11 -11.98 -7.35
CA THR A 38 -12.87 -11.76 -6.60
C THR A 38 -12.34 -10.34 -6.78
N ALA A 39 -12.51 -9.73 -7.95
CA ALA A 39 -11.96 -8.41 -8.24
C ALA A 39 -12.77 -7.27 -7.60
N MET A 40 -14.10 -7.42 -7.48
CA MET A 40 -14.98 -6.32 -7.03
C MET A 40 -15.71 -6.65 -5.73
N ALA A 41 -16.27 -7.86 -5.59
CA ALA A 41 -17.06 -8.17 -4.40
C ALA A 41 -16.15 -8.41 -3.18
N PHE A 42 -15.07 -9.17 -3.34
CA PHE A 42 -14.18 -9.48 -2.22
C PHE A 42 -13.57 -8.23 -1.56
N PRO A 43 -12.96 -7.26 -2.28
CA PRO A 43 -12.37 -6.09 -1.63
C PRO A 43 -13.40 -5.26 -0.87
N MET A 44 -14.61 -5.10 -1.44
CA MET A 44 -15.67 -4.31 -0.82
C MET A 44 -16.29 -5.02 0.40
N VAL A 45 -16.49 -6.34 0.32
CA VAL A 45 -16.95 -7.13 1.47
C VAL A 45 -15.90 -7.13 2.59
N PHE A 46 -14.61 -7.27 2.24
CA PHE A 46 -13.53 -7.22 3.20
C PHE A 46 -13.38 -5.84 3.84
N LYS A 47 -13.53 -4.76 3.05
CA LYS A 47 -13.61 -3.38 3.55
C LYS A 47 -14.71 -3.24 4.61
N SER A 48 -15.93 -3.70 4.30
CA SER A 48 -17.04 -3.65 5.25
C SER A 48 -16.79 -4.51 6.50
N ALA A 49 -16.15 -5.67 6.37
CA ALA A 49 -15.78 -6.50 7.52
C ALA A 49 -14.77 -5.81 8.45
N LEU A 50 -13.81 -5.07 7.89
CA LEU A 50 -12.87 -4.24 8.65
C LEU A 50 -13.58 -3.05 9.32
N GLU A 51 -14.45 -2.33 8.59
CA GLU A 51 -15.22 -1.20 9.13
C GLU A 51 -16.13 -1.62 10.29
N LEU A 52 -16.70 -2.82 10.24
CA LEU A 52 -17.56 -3.38 11.27
C LEU A 52 -16.80 -4.05 12.43
N GLY A 53 -15.46 -4.12 12.39
CA GLY A 53 -14.65 -4.78 13.42
C GLY A 53 -14.85 -6.30 13.50
N VAL A 54 -15.31 -6.92 12.41
CA VAL A 54 -15.58 -8.37 12.36
C VAL A 54 -14.28 -9.15 12.52
N ILE A 55 -13.21 -8.71 11.88
CA ILE A 55 -11.91 -9.38 11.93
C ILE A 55 -11.30 -9.28 13.33
N ASP A 56 -11.37 -8.12 13.98
CA ASP A 56 -10.92 -7.94 15.37
C ASP A 56 -11.68 -8.84 16.35
N THR A 57 -13.01 -8.92 16.16
CA THR A 57 -13.88 -9.76 17.00
C THR A 57 -13.54 -11.25 16.86
N ILE A 58 -13.31 -11.74 15.64
CA ILE A 58 -12.99 -13.15 15.40
C ILE A 58 -11.58 -13.48 15.91
N ALA A 59 -10.60 -12.58 15.70
CA ALA A 59 -9.23 -12.80 16.14
C ALA A 59 -9.06 -12.84 17.66
N ALA A 60 -9.94 -12.18 18.41
CA ALA A 60 -9.93 -12.27 19.87
C ALA A 60 -10.33 -13.66 20.41
N VAL A 61 -10.83 -14.56 19.56
CA VAL A 61 -11.49 -15.82 19.96
C VAL A 61 -10.75 -17.10 19.53
N ASP A 62 -9.74 -17.05 18.64
CA ASP A 62 -9.14 -18.28 18.04
C ASP A 62 -7.60 -18.26 17.79
N GLU A 63 -6.98 -19.46 17.71
CA GLU A 63 -5.56 -19.73 17.38
C GLU A 63 -5.40 -20.42 16.01
N ALA A 64 -4.43 -20.00 15.19
CA ALA A 64 -4.52 -19.91 13.71
C ALA A 64 -4.25 -21.16 12.81
N SER A 65 -4.96 -21.21 11.66
CA SER A 65 -4.85 -22.04 10.41
C SER A 65 -4.03 -21.43 9.24
N TYR A 66 -4.35 -21.71 7.95
CA TYR A 66 -4.03 -20.81 6.81
C TYR A 66 -5.27 -20.62 5.87
N SER A 67 -5.87 -19.42 5.84
CA SER A 67 -6.91 -18.84 4.93
C SER A 67 -7.07 -17.33 5.28
N ILE A 68 -8.15 -16.58 4.95
CA ILE A 68 -8.48 -15.26 5.59
C ILE A 68 -9.48 -15.48 6.73
N LEU A 69 -10.54 -16.22 6.44
CA LEU A 69 -11.40 -16.83 7.44
C LEU A 69 -11.52 -18.29 7.05
N LYS A 70 -11.48 -19.18 8.04
CA LYS A 70 -11.87 -20.57 7.85
C LYS A 70 -13.19 -20.78 8.55
N TYR A 71 -14.16 -21.31 7.82
CA TYR A 71 -15.38 -21.79 8.43
C TYR A 71 -15.33 -23.31 8.55
N ARG A 72 -15.89 -23.83 9.62
CA ARG A 72 -16.23 -25.26 9.73
C ARG A 72 -17.67 -25.41 10.16
N MET A 73 -18.31 -26.47 9.69
CA MET A 73 -19.62 -26.87 10.18
C MET A 73 -19.42 -27.64 11.50
N VAL A 74 -20.03 -27.19 12.58
CA VAL A 74 -20.05 -27.89 13.87
C VAL A 74 -21.47 -28.38 14.10
N GLU A 75 -21.61 -29.66 14.43
CA GLU A 75 -22.89 -30.24 14.82
C GLU A 75 -23.21 -29.83 16.27
N THR A 76 -24.33 -29.14 16.48
CA THR A 76 -24.68 -28.54 17.78
C THR A 76 -25.90 -29.20 18.45
N GLY A 77 -26.25 -30.44 18.06
CA GLY A 77 -27.42 -31.14 18.59
C GLY A 77 -27.10 -32.44 19.32
N GLU A 78 -27.20 -32.43 20.65
CA GLU A 78 -27.59 -33.62 21.42
C GLU A 78 -29.13 -33.65 21.45
N ASN A 79 -29.74 -34.52 20.64
CA ASN A 79 -31.07 -35.13 20.78
C ASN A 79 -31.77 -35.37 19.43
N GLY A 80 -31.46 -36.53 18.84
CA GLY A 80 -32.46 -37.49 18.37
C GLY A 80 -33.37 -37.20 17.16
N ALA A 81 -33.55 -35.98 16.67
CA ALA A 81 -34.52 -35.75 15.58
C ALA A 81 -34.07 -34.84 14.42
N THR A 82 -33.12 -33.93 14.63
CA THR A 82 -32.58 -33.08 13.54
C THR A 82 -31.13 -32.70 13.82
N ARG A 83 -30.19 -33.13 12.98
CA ARG A 83 -28.80 -32.67 13.02
C ARG A 83 -28.76 -31.18 12.71
N LYS A 84 -28.49 -30.34 13.71
CA LYS A 84 -28.30 -28.90 13.52
C LYS A 84 -26.81 -28.66 13.30
N PHE A 85 -26.48 -28.04 12.18
CA PHE A 85 -25.11 -27.63 11.88
C PHE A 85 -25.01 -26.11 11.97
N GLU A 86 -24.02 -25.63 12.71
CA GLU A 86 -23.70 -24.22 12.82
C GLU A 86 -22.37 -23.94 12.13
N ARG A 87 -22.27 -22.80 11.45
CA ARG A 87 -21.02 -22.31 10.86
C ARG A 87 -20.25 -21.56 11.93
N VAL A 88 -19.06 -22.04 12.24
CA VAL A 88 -18.11 -21.35 13.13
C VAL A 88 -16.96 -20.82 12.28
N TYR A 89 -16.53 -19.59 12.55
CA TYR A 89 -15.46 -18.90 11.83
C TYR A 89 -14.22 -18.75 12.72
N ALA A 90 -13.05 -18.90 12.11
CA ALA A 90 -11.74 -18.77 12.71
C ALA A 90 -10.95 -17.68 11.98
N ALA A 91 -10.21 -16.86 12.73
CA ALA A 91 -9.25 -15.92 12.15
C ALA A 91 -8.00 -16.66 11.71
N GLU A 92 -7.39 -16.17 10.64
CA GLU A 92 -6.26 -16.81 10.00
C GLU A 92 -5.01 -15.91 10.03
N PRO A 93 -3.79 -16.42 9.80
CA PRO A 93 -2.55 -15.65 9.98
C PRO A 93 -2.51 -14.36 9.18
N VAL A 94 -3.08 -14.35 7.97
CA VAL A 94 -3.16 -13.15 7.13
C VAL A 94 -4.03 -12.06 7.77
N CYS A 95 -5.09 -12.41 8.50
CA CYS A 95 -5.92 -11.44 9.23
C CYS A 95 -5.11 -10.71 10.30
N MET A 96 -4.11 -11.37 10.88
CA MET A 96 -3.25 -10.77 11.88
C MET A 96 -2.49 -9.55 11.35
N SER A 97 -2.24 -9.46 10.04
CA SER A 97 -1.63 -8.29 9.39
C SER A 97 -2.59 -7.11 9.23
N PHE A 98 -3.89 -7.32 9.38
CA PHE A 98 -4.94 -6.28 9.30
C PHE A 98 -5.45 -5.86 10.68
N LEU A 99 -5.10 -6.56 11.74
CA LEU A 99 -5.51 -6.19 13.10
C LEU A 99 -4.72 -4.98 13.59
N ASN A 100 -5.42 -4.01 14.18
CA ASN A 100 -4.77 -2.98 14.97
C ASN A 100 -4.78 -3.41 16.45
N ARG A 101 -3.67 -4.01 16.89
CA ARG A 101 -3.54 -4.55 18.25
C ARG A 101 -3.28 -3.49 19.33
N GLY A 102 -3.13 -2.20 18.95
CA GLY A 102 -2.80 -1.12 19.88
C GLY A 102 -1.40 -1.21 20.51
N ASP A 103 -0.60 -2.23 20.17
CA ASP A 103 0.78 -2.46 20.65
C ASP A 103 1.84 -1.79 19.75
N GLY A 104 1.39 -0.96 18.80
CA GLY A 104 2.23 -0.30 17.82
C GLY A 104 2.88 -1.26 16.81
N SER A 105 2.36 -2.47 16.61
CA SER A 105 2.84 -3.41 15.56
C SER A 105 2.55 -2.96 14.12
N GLY A 106 1.65 -2.00 13.95
CA GLY A 106 1.18 -1.57 12.62
C GLY A 106 0.08 -2.49 12.09
N SER A 107 -0.55 -2.06 10.99
CA SER A 107 -1.64 -2.77 10.34
C SER A 107 -1.69 -2.43 8.85
N LEU A 108 -2.13 -3.38 8.02
CA LEU A 108 -2.45 -3.16 6.61
C LEU A 108 -3.89 -2.69 6.40
N ALA A 109 -4.73 -2.66 7.44
CA ALA A 109 -6.13 -2.24 7.33
C ALA A 109 -6.24 -0.82 6.79
N SER A 110 -5.53 0.15 7.37
CA SER A 110 -5.64 1.54 6.91
C SER A 110 -5.16 1.73 5.46
N LEU A 111 -4.13 0.99 5.03
CA LEU A 111 -3.65 1.02 3.64
C LEU A 111 -4.69 0.40 2.68
N PHE A 112 -5.34 -0.68 3.10
CA PHE A 112 -6.44 -1.30 2.35
C PHE A 112 -7.66 -0.37 2.26
N MET A 113 -8.02 0.28 3.37
CA MET A 113 -9.10 1.28 3.42
C MET A 113 -8.82 2.47 2.51
N LEU A 114 -7.57 2.95 2.44
CA LEU A 114 -7.14 4.00 1.53
C LEU A 114 -7.34 3.56 0.07
N SER A 115 -6.83 2.38 -0.28
CA SER A 115 -6.88 1.82 -1.64
C SER A 115 -8.30 1.56 -2.14
N THR A 116 -9.23 1.27 -1.21
CA THR A 116 -10.66 1.03 -1.47
C THR A 116 -11.55 2.22 -1.14
N SER A 117 -10.96 3.38 -0.82
CA SER A 117 -11.71 4.60 -0.58
C SER A 117 -12.40 5.08 -1.86
N GLU A 118 -13.51 5.80 -1.73
CA GLU A 118 -14.23 6.34 -2.88
C GLU A 118 -13.33 7.25 -3.74
N VAL A 119 -12.41 7.99 -3.11
CA VAL A 119 -11.47 8.89 -3.80
C VAL A 119 -10.57 8.10 -4.76
N PHE A 120 -9.92 7.03 -4.26
CA PHE A 120 -9.08 6.18 -5.11
C PHE A 120 -9.91 5.31 -6.05
N PHE A 121 -11.12 4.90 -5.66
CA PHE A 121 -11.95 4.06 -6.52
C PHE A 121 -12.40 4.81 -7.79
N LYS A 122 -12.68 6.12 -7.67
CA LYS A 122 -13.06 6.97 -8.81
C LYS A 122 -11.98 7.08 -9.88
N THR A 123 -10.70 6.96 -9.54
CA THR A 123 -9.61 7.10 -10.53
C THR A 123 -9.61 5.95 -11.55
N TRP A 124 -10.07 4.76 -11.16
CA TRP A 124 -10.17 3.61 -12.07
C TRP A 124 -11.13 3.83 -13.24
N ALA A 125 -12.15 4.69 -13.07
CA ALA A 125 -13.04 5.08 -14.16
C ALA A 125 -12.33 5.84 -15.30
N HIS A 126 -11.16 6.43 -15.00
CA HIS A 126 -10.35 7.21 -15.93
C HIS A 126 -9.10 6.46 -16.43
N LEU A 127 -8.93 5.17 -16.08
CA LEU A 127 -7.80 4.36 -16.55
C LEU A 127 -7.74 4.29 -18.09
N LYS A 128 -8.90 4.22 -18.74
CA LYS A 128 -9.00 4.22 -20.20
C LYS A 128 -8.39 5.51 -20.79
N ASP A 129 -8.74 6.65 -20.24
CA ASP A 129 -8.29 7.96 -20.75
C ASP A 129 -6.78 8.15 -20.47
N LEU A 130 -6.29 7.65 -19.34
CA LEU A 130 -4.85 7.59 -19.06
C LEU A 130 -4.10 6.79 -20.14
N ILE A 131 -4.60 5.61 -20.52
CA ILE A 131 -3.96 4.76 -21.53
C ILE A 131 -3.99 5.40 -22.92
N LEU A 132 -5.12 5.99 -23.30
CA LEU A 132 -5.31 6.52 -24.66
C LEU A 132 -4.69 7.91 -24.85
N GLU A 133 -4.72 8.74 -23.82
CA GLU A 133 -4.39 10.17 -23.92
C GLU A 133 -3.21 10.58 -23.04
N GLY A 134 -2.70 9.68 -22.18
CA GLY A 134 -1.60 9.98 -21.25
C GLY A 134 -1.97 10.93 -20.11
N LYS A 135 -3.27 11.17 -19.88
CA LYS A 135 -3.76 12.06 -18.83
C LYS A 135 -3.71 11.37 -17.47
N ASP A 136 -3.18 12.06 -16.47
CA ASP A 136 -3.20 11.56 -15.08
C ASP A 136 -4.63 11.22 -14.64
N ALA A 137 -4.84 9.98 -14.21
CA ALA A 137 -6.17 9.47 -13.88
C ALA A 137 -6.74 10.12 -12.61
N PHE A 138 -5.88 10.47 -11.65
CA PHE A 138 -6.31 11.15 -10.43
C PHE A 138 -6.78 12.57 -10.74
N THR A 139 -5.99 13.33 -11.48
CA THR A 139 -6.35 14.68 -11.95
C THR A 139 -7.61 14.65 -12.80
N SER A 140 -7.80 13.64 -13.64
CA SER A 140 -9.02 13.50 -14.45
C SER A 140 -10.26 13.26 -13.58
N ALA A 141 -10.14 12.52 -12.48
CA ALA A 141 -11.23 12.24 -11.56
C ALA A 141 -11.57 13.41 -10.62
N HIS A 142 -10.56 14.16 -10.16
CA HIS A 142 -10.68 15.10 -9.04
C HIS A 142 -10.33 16.55 -9.39
N GLY A 143 -9.83 16.82 -10.59
CA GLY A 143 -9.50 18.15 -11.09
C GLY A 143 -8.18 18.75 -10.58
N MET A 144 -7.41 18.01 -9.77
CA MET A 144 -6.12 18.43 -9.20
C MET A 144 -5.25 17.21 -8.90
N LYS A 145 -3.95 17.42 -8.66
CA LYS A 145 -3.02 16.31 -8.37
C LYS A 145 -3.28 15.72 -6.98
N LEU A 146 -2.87 14.46 -6.77
CA LEU A 146 -3.07 13.74 -5.51
C LEU A 146 -2.61 14.53 -4.27
N PHE A 147 -1.37 15.00 -4.26
CA PHE A 147 -0.83 15.70 -3.07
C PHE A 147 -1.47 17.08 -2.84
N GLU A 148 -1.95 17.75 -3.89
CA GLU A 148 -2.75 18.98 -3.76
C GLU A 148 -4.13 18.67 -3.14
N TYR A 149 -4.77 17.59 -3.62
CA TYR A 149 -6.05 17.11 -3.10
C TYR A 149 -5.96 16.69 -1.63
N VAL A 150 -4.89 15.99 -1.26
CA VAL A 150 -4.61 15.61 0.14
C VAL A 150 -4.47 16.85 1.02
N GLY A 151 -3.78 17.90 0.54
CA GLY A 151 -3.68 19.17 1.27
C GLY A 151 -5.02 19.90 1.46
N PHE A 152 -6.01 19.64 0.61
CA PHE A 152 -7.35 20.23 0.68
C PHE A 152 -8.35 19.39 1.48
N ASN A 153 -8.20 18.06 1.48
CA ASN A 153 -9.14 17.12 2.09
C ASN A 153 -8.54 16.47 3.35
N GLU A 154 -8.86 17.03 4.52
CA GLU A 154 -8.36 16.56 5.82
C GLU A 154 -8.69 15.09 6.11
N GLN A 155 -9.87 14.61 5.71
CA GLN A 155 -10.27 13.21 5.93
C GLN A 155 -9.41 12.24 5.12
N LEU A 156 -9.11 12.59 3.85
CA LEU A 156 -8.19 11.81 3.04
C LEU A 156 -6.76 11.91 3.57
N ALA A 157 -6.33 13.10 4.01
CA ALA A 157 -5.01 13.29 4.59
C ALA A 157 -4.80 12.41 5.82
N GLU A 158 -5.79 12.36 6.72
CA GLU A 158 -5.75 11.48 7.89
C GLU A 158 -5.69 10.01 7.48
N LEU A 159 -6.53 9.57 6.55
CA LEU A 159 -6.55 8.18 6.07
C LEU A 159 -5.23 7.80 5.39
N LEU A 160 -4.67 8.69 4.57
CA LEU A 160 -3.39 8.49 3.91
C LEU A 160 -2.26 8.43 4.91
N ASN A 161 -2.16 9.40 5.82
CA ASN A 161 -1.13 9.41 6.86
C ASN A 161 -1.19 8.16 7.74
N ARG A 162 -2.40 7.72 8.12
CA ARG A 162 -2.59 6.48 8.89
C ARG A 162 -2.18 5.24 8.09
N GLY A 163 -2.61 5.13 6.84
CA GLY A 163 -2.22 4.02 5.95
C GLY A 163 -0.71 3.92 5.74
N MET A 164 -0.06 5.05 5.50
CA MET A 164 1.40 5.12 5.33
C MET A 164 2.13 4.81 6.64
N SER A 165 1.67 5.35 7.76
CA SER A 165 2.26 5.13 9.09
C SER A 165 2.19 3.67 9.53
N GLU A 166 0.99 3.06 9.49
CA GLU A 166 0.76 1.70 9.96
C GLU A 166 1.46 0.66 9.07
N GLY A 167 1.38 0.82 7.75
CA GLY A 167 2.08 -0.07 6.81
C GLY A 167 3.61 0.07 6.88
N SER A 168 4.11 1.29 7.08
CA SER A 168 5.54 1.52 7.31
C SER A 168 6.01 0.93 8.62
N THR A 169 5.20 0.96 9.69
CA THR A 169 5.55 0.37 10.99
C THR A 169 5.80 -1.13 10.86
N LEU A 170 4.93 -1.85 10.16
CA LEU A 170 5.06 -3.30 9.93
C LEU A 170 6.39 -3.63 9.22
N THR A 171 6.68 -2.88 8.16
CA THR A 171 7.91 -3.05 7.37
C THR A 171 9.14 -2.68 8.18
N MET A 172 9.12 -1.52 8.83
CA MET A 172 10.29 -0.92 9.44
C MET A 172 10.72 -1.63 10.72
N LYS A 173 9.77 -2.23 11.47
CA LYS A 173 10.11 -3.13 12.59
C LYS A 173 10.98 -4.30 12.11
N LYS A 174 10.65 -4.91 10.96
CA LYS A 174 11.45 -5.99 10.37
C LYS A 174 12.77 -5.51 9.78
N VAL A 175 12.78 -4.37 9.10
CA VAL A 175 14.03 -3.79 8.61
C VAL A 175 14.98 -3.52 9.78
N LEU A 176 14.49 -2.91 10.86
CA LEU A 176 15.31 -2.63 12.04
C LEU A 176 15.86 -3.91 12.69
N GLU A 177 15.17 -5.05 12.66
CA GLU A 177 15.70 -6.32 13.20
C GLU A 177 17.02 -6.74 12.53
N VAL A 178 17.18 -6.50 11.22
CA VAL A 178 18.28 -7.05 10.42
C VAL A 178 19.24 -6.01 9.86
N TYR A 179 18.75 -4.81 9.54
CA TYR A 179 19.53 -3.76 8.91
C TYR A 179 20.35 -2.98 9.94
N ARG A 180 21.67 -2.94 9.75
CA ARG A 180 22.62 -2.29 10.66
C ARG A 180 23.15 -0.95 10.13
N GLY A 181 22.71 -0.50 8.95
CA GLY A 181 23.27 0.70 8.30
C GLY A 181 23.04 2.01 9.06
N PHE A 182 22.16 2.02 10.08
CA PHE A 182 21.92 3.16 10.96
C PHE A 182 22.90 3.29 12.14
N GLU A 183 23.71 2.26 12.45
CA GLU A 183 24.53 2.24 13.67
C GLU A 183 25.49 3.43 13.78
N ASP A 184 26.13 3.82 12.67
CA ASP A 184 27.12 4.91 12.64
C ASP A 184 26.55 6.27 12.20
N VAL A 185 25.22 6.37 12.03
CA VAL A 185 24.57 7.63 11.62
C VAL A 185 24.42 8.53 12.84
N ASN A 186 24.75 9.82 12.75
CA ASN A 186 24.46 10.78 13.83
C ASN A 186 23.23 11.63 13.51
N THR A 187 23.05 12.01 12.24
CA THR A 187 21.88 12.76 11.76
C THR A 187 21.24 12.04 10.59
N LEU A 188 20.00 11.58 10.76
CA LEU A 188 19.21 10.92 9.71
C LEU A 188 18.11 11.86 9.22
N VAL A 189 18.03 12.08 7.91
CA VAL A 189 16.92 12.82 7.30
C VAL A 189 16.02 11.83 6.57
N ASP A 190 14.75 11.78 6.99
CA ASP A 190 13.69 11.01 6.34
C ASP A 190 12.92 11.96 5.42
N VAL A 191 13.15 11.83 4.10
CA VAL A 191 12.58 12.70 3.07
C VAL A 191 11.26 12.11 2.62
N GLY A 192 10.19 12.91 2.68
CA GLY A 192 8.83 12.42 2.51
C GLY A 192 8.38 11.52 3.67
N GLY A 193 8.88 11.79 4.88
CA GLY A 193 8.63 10.96 6.06
C GLY A 193 7.20 11.02 6.62
N GLY A 194 6.33 11.83 6.00
CA GLY A 194 4.94 12.05 6.40
C GLY A 194 4.87 12.56 7.83
N ILE A 195 4.11 11.86 8.68
CA ILE A 195 3.98 12.20 10.09
C ILE A 195 5.20 11.79 10.94
N GLY A 196 6.27 11.23 10.36
CA GLY A 196 7.52 10.94 11.05
C GLY A 196 7.63 9.58 11.73
N THR A 197 6.72 8.64 11.41
CA THR A 197 6.68 7.31 12.02
C THR A 197 7.99 6.54 11.85
N ILE A 198 8.58 6.56 10.66
CA ILE A 198 9.79 5.79 10.36
C ILE A 198 10.97 6.33 11.15
N VAL A 199 11.27 7.63 11.02
CA VAL A 199 12.36 8.23 11.78
C VAL A 199 12.15 8.10 13.30
N GLY A 200 10.90 8.15 13.79
CA GLY A 200 10.58 7.89 15.18
C GLY A 200 10.90 6.46 15.65
N LEU A 201 10.64 5.44 14.80
CA LEU A 201 11.05 4.06 15.07
C LEU A 201 12.57 3.92 15.08
N VAL A 202 13.26 4.60 14.17
CA VAL A 202 14.72 4.59 14.09
C VAL A 202 15.35 5.22 15.33
N THR A 203 14.93 6.43 15.73
CA THR A 203 15.49 7.10 16.92
C THR A 203 15.12 6.37 18.22
N SER A 204 13.97 5.68 18.27
CA SER A 204 13.63 4.82 19.41
C SER A 204 14.59 3.63 19.56
N LYS A 205 15.10 3.07 18.45
CA LYS A 205 16.07 1.97 18.48
C LYS A 205 17.51 2.47 18.65
N TYR A 206 17.82 3.63 18.08
CA TYR A 206 19.14 4.25 18.07
C TYR A 206 19.05 5.66 18.68
N PRO A 207 19.01 5.79 20.02
CA PRO A 207 18.76 7.07 20.68
C PRO A 207 19.83 8.14 20.47
N HIS A 208 21.01 7.76 19.95
CA HIS A 208 22.07 8.70 19.58
C HIS A 208 21.78 9.45 18.27
N ILE A 209 20.90 8.91 17.42
CA ILE A 209 20.53 9.52 16.15
C ILE A 209 19.65 10.74 16.39
N LYS A 210 20.03 11.86 15.77
CA LYS A 210 19.18 13.04 15.60
C LYS A 210 18.36 12.84 14.32
N GLY A 211 17.08 12.59 14.47
CA GLY A 211 16.15 12.44 13.36
C GLY A 211 15.66 13.79 12.82
N ILE A 212 15.60 13.92 11.51
CA ILE A 212 14.89 15.00 10.81
C ILE A 212 13.80 14.36 9.97
N ASN A 213 12.53 14.61 10.33
CA ASN A 213 11.40 14.27 9.47
C ASN A 213 11.15 15.44 8.51
N PHE A 214 11.36 15.23 7.21
CA PHE A 214 11.23 16.26 6.19
C PHE A 214 10.05 15.95 5.25
N ASP A 215 9.07 16.84 5.19
CA ASP A 215 7.91 16.69 4.30
C ASP A 215 7.26 18.06 4.00
N LEU A 216 6.18 18.07 3.23
CA LEU A 216 5.34 19.25 3.02
C LEU A 216 4.74 19.74 4.35
N ALA A 217 4.48 21.05 4.43
CA ALA A 217 3.89 21.65 5.62
C ALA A 217 2.54 21.03 6.00
N SER A 218 1.71 20.67 5.02
CA SER A 218 0.43 20.01 5.22
C SER A 218 0.57 18.61 5.84
N ALA A 219 1.60 17.85 5.44
CA ALA A 219 1.82 16.50 5.95
C ALA A 219 2.27 16.49 7.42
N ILE A 220 3.15 17.42 7.81
CA ILE A 220 3.68 17.48 9.18
C ILE A 220 2.83 18.30 10.16
N ALA A 221 1.77 18.96 9.69
CA ALA A 221 0.95 19.87 10.51
C ALA A 221 0.41 19.22 11.79
N HIS A 222 0.11 17.92 11.72
CA HIS A 222 -0.41 17.12 12.84
C HIS A 222 0.54 15.96 13.22
N ALA A 223 1.81 16.06 12.82
CA ALA A 223 2.79 15.04 13.18
C ALA A 223 2.99 14.98 14.71
N PRO A 224 2.94 13.78 15.32
CA PRO A 224 3.18 13.64 16.74
C PRO A 224 4.67 13.86 17.05
N LEU A 225 4.96 14.27 18.29
CA LEU A 225 6.33 14.45 18.74
C LEU A 225 7.00 13.11 19.04
N TYR A 226 8.15 12.87 18.43
CA TYR A 226 9.01 11.72 18.73
C TYR A 226 10.31 12.17 19.42
N PRO A 227 10.77 11.47 20.47
CA PRO A 227 12.08 11.74 21.08
C PRO A 227 13.20 11.67 20.04
N GLY A 228 14.05 12.70 20.02
CA GLY A 228 15.19 12.79 19.09
C GLY A 228 14.82 13.19 17.65
N VAL A 229 13.54 13.49 17.34
CA VAL A 229 13.09 13.87 15.99
C VAL A 229 12.71 15.35 15.93
N LYS A 230 13.13 16.02 14.86
CA LYS A 230 12.69 17.36 14.48
C LYS A 230 11.90 17.29 13.17
N HIS A 231 10.67 17.80 13.16
CA HIS A 231 9.91 17.98 11.92
C HIS A 231 10.35 19.27 11.22
N VAL A 232 10.60 19.18 9.91
CA VAL A 232 11.03 20.30 9.06
C VAL A 232 10.16 20.29 7.82
N SER A 233 9.44 21.37 7.57
CA SER A 233 8.68 21.51 6.33
C SER A 233 9.56 22.00 5.19
N GLY A 234 9.28 21.54 3.97
CA GLY A 234 9.89 22.07 2.76
C GLY A 234 9.47 21.31 1.52
N ASP A 235 10.17 21.56 0.43
CA ASP A 235 9.96 20.90 -0.86
C ASP A 235 11.25 20.22 -1.30
N MET A 236 11.20 18.89 -1.45
CA MET A 236 12.34 18.07 -1.86
C MET A 236 12.85 18.37 -3.28
N PHE A 237 12.04 19.05 -4.10
CA PHE A 237 12.46 19.56 -5.41
C PHE A 237 13.22 20.89 -5.33
N ILE A 238 13.30 21.50 -4.15
CA ILE A 238 14.01 22.76 -3.92
C ILE A 238 15.25 22.52 -3.06
N GLU A 239 15.06 22.03 -1.84
CA GLU A 239 16.14 21.83 -0.86
C GLU A 239 15.76 20.72 0.13
N ILE A 240 16.75 19.93 0.54
CA ILE A 240 16.62 18.91 1.58
C ILE A 240 17.58 19.27 2.72
N PRO A 241 17.18 19.12 4.00
CA PRO A 241 18.08 19.32 5.13
C PRO A 241 19.36 18.49 5.03
N LYS A 242 20.46 19.03 5.55
CA LYS A 242 21.72 18.27 5.64
C LYS A 242 21.64 17.22 6.74
N GLY A 243 22.22 16.06 6.48
CA GLY A 243 22.41 14.98 7.44
C GLY A 243 23.51 14.03 6.97
N ASP A 244 23.85 13.05 7.82
CA ASP A 244 24.86 12.05 7.52
C ASP A 244 24.30 10.95 6.60
N ALA A 245 22.99 10.73 6.66
CA ALA A 245 22.27 9.78 5.80
C ALA A 245 20.89 10.34 5.41
N ILE A 246 20.45 9.96 4.21
CA ILE A 246 19.11 10.24 3.70
C ILE A 246 18.36 8.92 3.56
N PHE A 247 17.15 8.89 4.10
CA PHE A 247 16.20 7.78 3.98
C PHE A 247 14.99 8.22 3.14
N MET A 248 14.55 7.38 2.22
CA MET A 248 13.42 7.66 1.33
C MET A 248 12.61 6.39 1.11
N LYS A 249 11.63 6.11 1.98
CA LYS A 249 10.70 5.01 1.75
C LYS A 249 9.50 5.50 0.97
N TRP A 250 9.17 4.79 -0.11
CA TRP A 250 7.96 5.04 -0.91
C TRP A 250 7.88 6.46 -1.49
N ILE A 251 9.03 7.01 -1.88
CA ILE A 251 9.11 8.33 -2.51
C ILE A 251 9.29 8.20 -4.01
N LEU A 252 10.40 7.57 -4.45
CA LEU A 252 10.78 7.58 -5.86
C LEU A 252 9.77 6.90 -6.78
N HIS A 253 8.93 5.97 -6.27
CA HIS A 253 7.92 5.32 -7.11
C HIS A 253 6.75 6.23 -7.51
N ASP A 254 6.57 7.36 -6.83
CA ASP A 254 5.49 8.32 -7.12
C ASP A 254 5.85 9.26 -8.29
N TRP A 255 7.11 9.24 -8.73
CA TRP A 255 7.65 10.25 -9.63
C TRP A 255 8.17 9.66 -10.93
N SER A 256 8.14 10.46 -11.99
CA SER A 256 8.80 10.15 -13.25
C SER A 256 10.31 9.97 -13.06
N ASP A 257 10.99 9.31 -14.00
CA ASP A 257 12.44 9.18 -13.97
C ASP A 257 13.13 10.56 -13.96
N GLU A 258 12.61 11.53 -14.71
CA GLU A 258 13.14 12.89 -14.74
C GLU A 258 13.04 13.58 -13.37
N ASP A 259 11.92 13.38 -12.67
CA ASP A 259 11.69 13.92 -11.34
C ASP A 259 12.51 13.19 -10.27
N CYS A 260 12.65 11.86 -10.37
CA CYS A 260 13.57 11.08 -9.55
C CYS A 260 15.01 11.59 -9.68
N VAL A 261 15.47 11.84 -10.91
CA VAL A 261 16.80 12.41 -11.15
C VAL A 261 16.94 13.81 -10.52
N LYS A 262 15.90 14.64 -10.53
CA LYS A 262 15.94 15.96 -9.85
C LYS A 262 16.07 15.79 -8.34
N ILE A 263 15.26 14.93 -7.73
CA ILE A 263 15.31 14.63 -6.29
C ILE A 263 16.70 14.11 -5.92
N LEU A 264 17.20 13.10 -6.64
CA LEU A 264 18.51 12.51 -6.37
C LEU A 264 19.68 13.48 -6.59
N LYS A 265 19.57 14.43 -7.53
CA LYS A 265 20.55 15.52 -7.68
C LYS A 265 20.57 16.46 -6.47
N ILE A 266 19.41 16.73 -5.86
CA ILE A 266 19.33 17.54 -4.64
C ILE A 266 19.93 16.77 -3.47
N VAL A 267 19.59 15.50 -3.33
CA VAL A 267 20.21 14.60 -2.35
C VAL A 267 21.74 14.56 -2.53
N GLY A 268 22.24 14.44 -3.75
CA GLY A 268 23.68 14.45 -4.03
C GLY A 268 24.38 15.78 -3.66
N LYS A 269 23.65 16.89 -3.54
CA LYS A 269 24.19 18.19 -3.08
C LYS A 269 24.27 18.29 -1.56
N VAL A 270 23.49 17.51 -0.80
CA VAL A 270 23.52 17.58 0.66
C VAL A 270 24.74 16.87 1.24
N PHE A 271 25.27 15.88 0.54
CA PHE A 271 26.48 15.18 0.93
C PHE A 271 27.73 15.98 0.52
N PRO A 272 28.73 16.13 1.40
CA PRO A 272 29.97 16.81 1.06
C PRO A 272 30.70 16.07 -0.07
N ARG A 273 31.11 16.80 -1.11
CA ARG A 273 32.05 16.25 -2.12
C ARG A 273 33.38 15.97 -1.42
N ARG A 274 33.86 14.72 -1.45
CA ARG A 274 35.27 14.45 -1.11
C ARG A 274 36.15 15.23 -2.08
N LYS A 275 37.15 15.95 -1.56
CA LYS A 275 38.27 16.40 -2.38
C LYS A 275 38.94 15.13 -2.89
N SER A 276 38.97 14.93 -4.21
CA SER A 276 39.74 13.85 -4.82
C SER A 276 41.20 14.03 -4.42
N ASP A 277 41.71 13.15 -3.58
CA ASP A 277 43.15 13.11 -3.35
C ASP A 277 43.78 12.56 -4.62
N ASN A 278 44.74 13.33 -5.14
CA ASN A 278 45.23 13.19 -6.50
C ASN A 278 46.29 12.09 -6.53
N SER A 279 45.89 10.84 -6.26
CA SER A 279 46.74 9.67 -6.40
C SER A 279 45.96 8.58 -7.13
N ARG A 280 46.46 8.28 -8.32
CA ARG A 280 46.06 7.17 -9.21
C ARG A 280 45.63 5.94 -8.41
N ASP A 281 44.39 5.52 -8.62
CA ASP A 281 43.99 4.12 -8.73
C ASP A 281 42.63 4.07 -9.45
N GLU A 282 42.68 3.63 -10.72
CA GLU A 282 41.50 3.17 -11.45
C GLU A 282 41.03 1.87 -10.79
N TYR A 283 39.72 1.80 -10.51
CA TYR A 283 39.01 0.66 -9.89
C TYR A 283 39.22 0.42 -8.38
N ALA A 284 38.75 1.35 -7.55
CA ALA A 284 38.13 1.02 -6.26
C ALA A 284 37.34 2.20 -5.68
N SER A 285 36.01 2.13 -5.65
CA SER A 285 35.26 2.75 -4.56
C SER A 285 33.97 1.96 -4.32
N GLU A 286 34.07 0.91 -3.50
CA GLU A 286 32.94 0.59 -2.64
C GLU A 286 32.70 1.82 -1.75
N ASP A 287 31.63 2.53 -2.07
CA ASP A 287 31.25 3.84 -1.59
C ASP A 287 30.76 3.74 -0.14
N LYS A 288 31.68 3.70 0.84
CA LYS A 288 31.36 3.46 2.25
C LYS A 288 30.71 4.64 2.99
N ASP A 289 30.67 5.82 2.37
CA ASP A 289 30.25 7.07 3.04
C ASP A 289 28.93 7.67 2.51
N GLN A 290 28.43 7.24 1.35
CA GLN A 290 27.10 7.65 0.86
C GLN A 290 26.07 6.55 1.16
N ARG A 291 25.46 6.62 2.34
CA ARG A 291 24.44 5.65 2.74
C ARG A 291 23.07 6.13 2.26
N PHE A 292 22.70 5.70 1.06
CA PHE A 292 21.32 5.71 0.61
C PHE A 292 20.60 4.52 1.22
N CYS A 293 19.55 4.78 1.97
CA CYS A 293 18.63 3.76 2.44
C CYS A 293 17.34 3.90 1.65
N PHE A 294 17.10 2.95 0.74
CA PHE A 294 15.83 2.81 0.01
C PHE A 294 14.85 1.97 0.82
#